data_AF-A0A821MPR7-F1
#
_entry.id   AF-A0A821MPR7-F1
#
_cell.length_a   1.000
_cell.length_b   1.000
_cell.length_c   1.000
_cell.angle_alpha   90.00
_cell.angle_beta   90.00
_cell.angle_gamma   90.00
#
_symmetry.space_group_name_H-M   'P 1'
#
loop_
_entity.id
_entity.type
_entity.pdbx_description
1 polymer ?
#
loop_
_entity_poly.entity_id
_entity_poly.type
_entity_poly.pdbx_seq_one_letter_code
_entity_poly.pdbx_strand_id
1 'polypeptide(L)'
;IYTLEHERPLWPPGTNHGYHAFTYGWLAGELVRRVDPMKRTLGQFIRDEIARPLNIEFYIGLPFEEEYRVSPIDFKSYENGTLNQSLPDSYEEFNNRSTHQAEIPAVNGITNARSIARLYASLMSDLDNNKYKRLLNKEILKRATKSNTPDHELDVVLQLPTDFSMGFILLDDIFPSLGPGVFGHNGVGGSIGFAIPE
;
A
#
# COMPACT_ATOMS: atom_id res chain seq x y z
N ILE A 1 10.29 8.64 -12.14
CA ILE A 1 9.26 9.70 -12.02
C ILE A 1 9.17 10.61 -13.25
N TYR A 2 10.29 11.01 -13.87
CA TYR A 2 10.31 11.90 -15.05
C TYR A 2 9.35 11.47 -16.16
N THR A 3 9.32 10.19 -16.53
CA THR A 3 8.37 9.68 -17.54
C THR A 3 6.92 9.98 -17.16
N LEU A 4 6.50 9.61 -15.94
CA LEU A 4 5.13 9.86 -15.46
C LEU A 4 4.76 11.34 -15.37
N GLU A 5 5.72 12.21 -15.08
CA GLU A 5 5.51 13.68 -15.03
C GLU A 5 5.20 14.28 -16.41
N HIS A 6 5.65 13.63 -17.49
CA HIS A 6 5.44 14.07 -18.87
C HIS A 6 4.34 13.27 -19.58
N GLU A 7 3.76 12.26 -18.93
CA GLU A 7 2.64 11.52 -19.45
C GLU A 7 1.37 12.36 -19.45
N ARG A 8 0.55 12.19 -20.49
CA ARG A 8 -0.80 12.76 -20.50
C ARG A 8 -1.73 11.81 -19.75
N PRO A 9 -2.56 12.31 -18.81
CA PRO A 9 -3.60 11.49 -18.21
C PRO A 9 -4.45 10.82 -19.30
N LEU A 10 -4.74 9.52 -19.12
CA LEU A 10 -5.55 8.75 -20.07
C LEU A 10 -6.99 9.28 -20.18
N TRP A 11 -7.47 9.97 -19.14
CA TRP A 11 -8.73 10.70 -19.10
C TRP A 11 -8.58 12.00 -18.28
N PRO A 12 -9.48 12.99 -18.43
CA PRO A 12 -9.44 14.20 -17.64
C PRO A 12 -9.51 13.91 -16.13
N PRO A 13 -8.63 14.49 -15.28
CA PRO A 13 -8.68 14.27 -13.83
C PRO A 13 -10.05 14.61 -13.23
N GLY A 14 -10.56 13.72 -12.39
CA GLY A 14 -11.86 13.86 -11.73
C GLY A 14 -13.05 13.32 -12.54
N THR A 15 -12.86 12.74 -13.73
CA THR A 15 -13.97 12.13 -14.51
C THR A 15 -14.08 10.62 -14.36
N ASN A 16 -13.00 9.93 -14.03
CA ASN A 16 -12.97 8.49 -13.72
C ASN A 16 -11.83 8.23 -12.73
N HIS A 17 -11.86 7.07 -12.07
CA HIS A 17 -10.71 6.51 -11.36
C HIS A 17 -10.30 5.16 -11.96
N GLY A 18 -9.03 4.82 -11.79
CA GLY A 18 -8.47 3.55 -12.21
C GLY A 18 -7.29 3.20 -11.33
N TYR A 19 -7.15 1.93 -10.97
CA TYR A 19 -6.11 1.46 -10.07
C TYR A 19 -4.71 1.60 -10.68
N HIS A 20 -3.89 2.46 -10.08
CA HIS A 20 -2.50 2.68 -10.47
C HIS A 20 -1.56 1.60 -9.89
N ALA A 21 -1.69 0.35 -10.34
CA ALA A 21 -1.06 -0.84 -9.74
C ALA A 21 0.44 -0.70 -9.43
N PHE A 22 1.22 -0.08 -10.32
CA PHE A 22 2.64 0.22 -10.10
C PHE A 22 2.90 1.70 -9.80
N THR A 23 2.26 2.57 -10.57
CA THR A 23 2.63 3.99 -10.63
C THR A 23 2.22 4.76 -9.38
N TYR A 24 1.23 4.28 -8.61
CA TYR A 24 0.81 4.90 -7.36
C TYR A 24 1.99 5.03 -6.38
N GLY A 25 2.75 3.95 -6.20
CA GLY A 25 3.86 3.91 -5.26
C GLY A 25 4.97 4.89 -5.58
N TRP A 26 5.27 5.10 -6.87
CA TRP A 26 6.25 6.10 -7.29
C TRP A 26 5.73 7.54 -7.20
N LEU A 27 4.45 7.78 -7.48
CA LEU A 27 3.84 9.10 -7.33
C LEU A 27 3.80 9.52 -5.85
N ALA A 28 3.32 8.64 -4.97
CA ALA A 28 3.30 8.87 -3.53
C ALA A 28 4.73 8.98 -2.95
N GLY A 29 5.64 8.10 -3.38
CA GLY A 29 7.04 8.13 -2.96
C GLY A 29 7.77 9.41 -3.38
N GLU A 30 7.51 9.92 -4.59
CA GLU A 30 8.06 11.21 -5.01
C GLU A 30 7.52 12.36 -4.18
N LEU A 31 6.22 12.36 -3.86
CA LEU A 31 5.63 13.38 -2.99
C LEU A 31 6.34 13.40 -1.64
N VAL A 32 6.49 12.24 -1.00
CA VAL A 32 7.24 12.10 0.26
C VAL A 32 8.68 12.61 0.11
N ARG A 33 9.41 12.17 -0.91
CA ARG A 33 10.79 12.61 -1.16
C ARG A 33 10.90 14.12 -1.37
N ARG A 34 9.93 14.75 -2.04
CA ARG A 34 9.92 16.20 -2.27
C ARG A 34 9.61 17.00 -1.01
N VAL A 35 8.74 16.51 -0.11
CA VAL A 35 8.38 17.22 1.13
C VAL A 35 9.31 16.91 2.30
N ASP A 36 9.94 15.73 2.32
CA ASP A 36 10.89 15.34 3.35
C ASP A 36 12.11 16.30 3.34
N PRO A 37 12.47 16.93 4.48
CA PRO A 37 13.63 17.81 4.55
C PRO A 37 14.94 17.11 4.19
N MET A 38 15.07 15.83 4.52
CA MET A 38 16.25 15.02 4.23
C MET A 38 16.27 14.44 2.82
N LYS A 39 15.20 14.64 2.02
CA LYS A 39 15.05 14.11 0.66
C LYS A 39 15.27 12.59 0.59
N ARG A 40 14.92 11.88 1.66
CA ARG A 40 15.05 10.42 1.75
C ARG A 40 14.19 9.72 0.71
N THR A 41 14.60 8.52 0.32
CA THR A 41 13.75 7.62 -0.46
C THR A 41 12.54 7.20 0.38
N LEU A 42 11.49 6.66 -0.26
CA LEU A 42 10.30 6.24 0.49
C LEU A 42 10.62 5.06 1.42
N GLY A 43 11.47 4.12 1.00
CA GLY A 43 11.93 3.01 1.85
C GLY A 43 12.69 3.50 3.08
N GLN A 44 13.58 4.49 2.91
CA GLN A 44 14.29 5.12 4.03
C GLN A 44 13.32 5.84 4.98
N PHE A 45 12.37 6.61 4.45
CA PHE A 45 11.37 7.31 5.25
C PHE A 45 10.51 6.32 6.05
N ILE A 46 9.97 5.28 5.41
CA ILE A 46 9.17 4.25 6.10
C ILE A 46 10.01 3.56 7.18
N ARG A 47 11.25 3.19 6.88
CA ARG A 47 12.12 2.56 7.88
C ARG A 47 12.32 3.44 9.11
N ASP A 48 12.60 4.72 8.90
CA ASP A 48 13.05 5.62 9.96
C ASP A 48 11.88 6.26 10.74
N GLU A 49 10.76 6.58 10.07
CA GLU A 49 9.61 7.27 10.67
C GLU A 49 8.47 6.32 11.07
N ILE A 50 8.43 5.10 10.55
CA ILE A 50 7.33 4.15 10.79
C ILE A 50 7.85 2.84 11.39
N ALA A 51 8.71 2.11 10.66
CA ALA A 51 9.07 0.75 11.03
C ALA A 51 9.89 0.69 12.33
N ARG A 52 10.94 1.51 12.43
CA ARG A 52 11.78 1.61 13.63
C ARG A 52 10.99 2.15 14.83
N PRO A 53 10.23 3.26 14.74
CA PRO A 53 9.45 3.75 15.86
C PRO A 53 8.41 2.76 16.36
N LEU A 54 7.78 1.95 15.49
CA LEU A 54 6.79 0.95 15.90
C LEU A 54 7.40 -0.41 16.27
N ASN A 55 8.71 -0.59 16.07
CA ASN A 55 9.41 -1.86 16.20
C ASN A 55 8.73 -2.97 15.37
N ILE A 56 8.55 -2.71 14.07
CA ILE A 56 7.98 -3.64 13.09
C ILE A 56 8.94 -3.92 11.95
N GLU A 57 8.68 -5.01 11.24
CA GLU A 57 9.45 -5.46 10.10
C GLU A 57 8.65 -5.18 8.83
N PHE A 58 8.89 -4.01 8.24
CA PHE A 58 8.26 -3.60 7.00
C PHE A 58 9.31 -2.94 6.13
N TYR A 59 9.59 -3.55 4.98
CA TYR A 59 10.69 -3.16 4.11
C TYR A 59 10.16 -2.76 2.74
N ILE A 60 10.58 -1.59 2.27
CA ILE A 60 10.58 -1.24 0.85
C ILE A 60 12.05 -1.00 0.51
N GLY A 61 12.64 -1.90 -0.28
CA GLY A 61 14.09 -2.07 -0.35
C GLY A 61 14.60 -2.88 0.86
N LEU A 62 14.54 -4.21 0.74
CA LEU A 62 15.00 -5.14 1.77
C LEU A 62 16.53 -5.04 1.95
N PRO A 63 17.05 -4.89 3.17
CA PRO A 63 18.48 -5.02 3.43
C PRO A 63 19.01 -6.40 3.05
N PHE A 64 20.22 -6.45 2.49
CA PHE A 64 20.86 -7.71 2.08
C PHE A 64 20.94 -8.73 3.22
N GLU A 65 21.15 -8.26 4.44
CA GLU A 65 21.27 -9.06 5.65
C GLU A 65 19.97 -9.76 6.04
N GLU A 66 18.80 -9.28 5.59
CA GLU A 66 17.49 -9.86 5.93
C GLU A 66 17.01 -10.88 4.88
N GLU A 67 17.71 -11.00 3.75
CA GLU A 67 17.33 -11.86 2.61
C GLU A 67 17.09 -13.31 3.01
N TYR A 68 17.85 -13.83 3.98
CA TYR A 68 17.75 -15.22 4.45
C TYR A 68 16.40 -15.57 5.09
N ARG A 69 15.58 -14.56 5.41
CA ARG A 69 14.29 -14.71 6.08
C ARG A 69 13.11 -14.63 5.12
N VAL A 70 13.33 -14.25 3.87
CA VAL A 70 12.27 -14.12 2.87
C VAL A 70 11.77 -15.50 2.47
N SER A 71 10.47 -15.74 2.66
CA SER A 71 9.83 -16.93 2.12
C SER A 71 9.56 -16.74 0.64
N PRO A 72 9.95 -17.68 -0.24
CA PRO A 72 9.56 -17.64 -1.64
C PRO A 72 8.03 -17.66 -1.78
N ILE A 73 7.53 -16.93 -2.77
CA ILE A 73 6.13 -16.95 -3.16
C ILE A 73 5.94 -18.03 -4.23
N ASP A 74 4.91 -18.87 -4.07
CA ASP A 74 4.50 -19.84 -5.08
C ASP A 74 3.26 -19.31 -5.82
N PHE A 75 3.47 -18.87 -7.07
CA PHE A 75 2.41 -18.36 -7.94
C PHE A 75 1.87 -19.40 -8.92
N LYS A 76 2.21 -20.69 -8.79
CA LYS A 76 1.74 -21.75 -9.71
C LYS A 76 0.21 -21.89 -9.81
N SER A 77 -0.54 -21.27 -8.91
CA SER A 77 -2.00 -21.25 -8.88
C SER A 77 -2.64 -19.93 -9.35
N TYR A 78 -1.85 -18.93 -9.77
CA TYR A 78 -2.36 -17.64 -10.23
C TYR A 78 -2.34 -17.61 -11.77
N GLU A 79 -3.36 -18.20 -12.40
CA GLU A 79 -3.62 -17.94 -13.82
C GLU A 79 -4.14 -16.49 -13.94
N ASN A 80 -3.39 -15.62 -14.62
CA ASN A 80 -3.82 -14.25 -14.90
C ASN A 80 -5.13 -14.30 -15.71
N GLY A 81 -6.27 -14.11 -15.04
CA GLY A 81 -7.57 -13.89 -15.66
C GLY A 81 -7.83 -12.42 -16.03
N THR A 82 -6.82 -11.55 -15.93
CA THR A 82 -7.01 -10.10 -16.06
C THR A 82 -6.83 -9.64 -17.50
N LEU A 83 -7.86 -8.96 -18.02
CA LEU A 83 -7.88 -8.26 -19.31
C LEU A 83 -6.95 -7.03 -19.37
N ASN A 84 -6.03 -6.87 -18.41
CA ASN A 84 -5.42 -5.58 -18.10
C ASN A 84 -3.89 -5.61 -18.18
N GLN A 85 -3.33 -4.81 -19.10
CA GLN A 85 -1.89 -4.63 -19.34
C GLN A 85 -1.14 -3.95 -18.19
N SER A 86 -1.83 -3.58 -17.09
CA SER A 86 -1.24 -2.91 -15.93
C SER A 86 -0.60 -3.88 -14.92
N LEU A 87 -0.75 -5.19 -15.12
CA LEU A 87 -0.17 -6.25 -14.27
C LEU A 87 0.93 -7.00 -15.03
N PRO A 88 1.94 -7.55 -14.33
CA PRO A 88 2.99 -8.29 -14.98
C PRO A 88 2.48 -9.66 -15.46
N ASP A 89 3.07 -10.14 -16.56
CA ASP A 89 2.76 -11.46 -17.12
C ASP A 89 3.16 -12.62 -16.19
N SER A 90 4.12 -12.37 -15.28
CA SER A 90 4.59 -13.32 -14.28
C SER A 90 4.98 -12.59 -13.00
N TYR A 91 4.81 -13.27 -11.87
CA TYR A 91 5.25 -12.81 -10.56
C TYR A 91 6.53 -13.50 -10.07
N GLU A 92 7.16 -14.34 -10.90
CA GLU A 92 8.41 -15.04 -10.53
C GLU A 92 9.54 -14.06 -10.18
N GLU A 93 9.56 -12.88 -10.81
CA GLU A 93 10.55 -11.84 -10.53
C GLU A 93 10.49 -11.34 -9.09
N PHE A 94 9.35 -11.48 -8.39
CA PHE A 94 9.22 -11.12 -6.99
C PHE A 94 9.92 -12.11 -6.04
N ASN A 95 10.49 -13.22 -6.54
CA ASN A 95 11.38 -14.09 -5.78
C ASN A 95 12.88 -13.73 -5.97
N ASN A 96 13.20 -12.78 -6.85
CA ASN A 96 14.58 -12.38 -7.11
C ASN A 96 15.08 -11.40 -6.04
N ARG A 97 16.30 -11.64 -5.55
CA ARG A 97 16.97 -10.76 -4.56
C ARG A 97 17.06 -9.30 -5.01
N SER A 98 17.30 -9.07 -6.30
CA SER A 98 17.35 -7.72 -6.87
C SER A 98 16.00 -7.00 -6.76
N THR A 99 14.90 -7.73 -6.91
CA THR A 99 13.54 -7.20 -6.74
C THR A 99 13.24 -6.90 -5.28
N HIS A 100 13.68 -7.76 -4.35
CA HIS A 100 13.54 -7.50 -2.91
C HIS A 100 14.28 -6.22 -2.48
N GLN A 101 15.49 -6.01 -3.00
CA GLN A 101 16.35 -4.86 -2.66
C GLN A 101 15.94 -3.56 -3.36
N ALA A 102 15.17 -3.63 -4.45
CA ALA A 102 14.66 -2.44 -5.13
C ALA A 102 13.61 -1.70 -4.27
N GLU A 103 13.40 -0.42 -4.56
CA GLU A 103 12.27 0.32 -3.99
C GLU A 103 11.16 0.48 -5.04
N ILE A 104 10.16 -0.41 -4.99
CA ILE A 104 8.99 -0.40 -5.87
C ILE A 104 7.73 -0.35 -4.99
N PRO A 105 7.42 0.83 -4.41
CA PRO A 105 6.59 0.90 -3.20
C PRO A 105 5.17 0.37 -3.32
N ALA A 106 4.64 0.26 -4.55
CA ALA A 106 3.31 -0.27 -4.79
C ALA A 106 3.23 -1.80 -4.71
N VAL A 107 4.34 -2.52 -4.94
CA VAL A 107 4.28 -3.96 -5.24
C VAL A 107 5.31 -4.83 -4.52
N ASN A 108 6.46 -4.30 -4.10
CA ASN A 108 7.56 -5.14 -3.59
C ASN A 108 7.84 -5.01 -2.09
N GLY A 109 6.88 -4.48 -1.32
CA GLY A 109 6.99 -4.40 0.12
C GLY A 109 7.08 -5.80 0.75
N ILE A 110 8.07 -6.03 1.62
CA ILE A 110 8.25 -7.30 2.35
C ILE A 110 7.95 -7.06 3.82
N THR A 111 7.06 -7.87 4.38
CA THR A 111 6.65 -7.80 5.78
C THR A 111 6.10 -9.14 6.26
N ASN A 112 5.56 -9.18 7.47
CA ASN A 112 4.87 -10.32 8.04
C ASN A 112 3.53 -9.90 8.69
N ALA A 113 2.66 -10.88 8.92
CA ALA A 113 1.31 -10.66 9.47
C ALA A 113 1.31 -9.86 10.78
N ARG A 114 2.27 -10.12 11.67
CA ARG A 114 2.40 -9.42 12.96
C ARG A 114 2.72 -7.94 12.76
N SER A 115 3.65 -7.64 11.86
CA SER A 115 4.11 -6.29 11.57
C SER A 115 3.03 -5.47 10.89
N ILE A 116 2.30 -6.02 9.91
CA ILE A 116 1.20 -5.30 9.26
C ILE A 116 0.00 -5.09 10.19
N ALA A 117 -0.34 -6.08 11.04
CA ALA A 117 -1.39 -5.91 12.05
C ALA A 117 -1.03 -4.79 13.03
N ARG A 118 0.23 -4.74 13.46
CA ARG A 118 0.74 -3.71 14.37
C ARG A 118 0.78 -2.33 13.71
N LEU A 119 1.14 -2.25 12.43
CA LEU A 119 1.06 -1.01 11.65
C LEU A 119 -0.36 -0.46 11.63
N TYR A 120 -1.36 -1.27 11.26
CA TYR A 120 -2.75 -0.83 11.23
C TYR A 120 -3.31 -0.50 12.63
N ALA A 121 -2.95 -1.27 13.66
CA ALA A 121 -3.32 -0.94 15.04
C ALA A 121 -2.79 0.43 15.48
N SER A 122 -1.56 0.79 15.06
CA SER A 122 -0.95 2.09 15.38
C SER A 122 -1.65 3.29 14.71
N LEU A 123 -2.50 3.06 13.70
CA LEU A 123 -3.32 4.13 13.12
C LEU A 123 -4.49 4.47 14.06
N MET A 124 -4.96 3.50 14.83
CA MET A 124 -6.14 3.62 15.67
C MET A 124 -5.82 4.17 17.06
N SER A 125 -4.76 3.65 17.69
CA SER A 125 -4.41 3.94 19.07
C SER A 125 -2.91 3.86 19.36
N ASP A 126 -2.51 4.37 20.51
CA ASP A 126 -1.18 4.11 21.06
C ASP A 126 -1.05 2.62 21.43
N LEU A 127 0.12 2.02 21.23
CA LEU A 127 0.38 0.60 21.48
C LEU A 127 1.22 0.35 22.73
N ASP A 128 1.13 -0.88 23.24
CA ASP A 128 1.88 -1.43 24.37
C ASP A 128 1.92 -0.47 25.58
N ASN A 129 0.74 -0.16 26.13
CA ASN A 129 0.59 0.76 27.27
C ASN A 129 1.23 2.14 27.02
N ASN A 130 0.96 2.72 25.85
CA ASN A 130 1.45 4.03 25.43
C ASN A 130 2.96 4.11 25.15
N LYS A 131 3.67 2.97 25.12
CA LYS A 131 5.09 2.89 24.76
C LYS A 131 5.34 3.34 23.31
N TYR A 132 4.41 3.00 22.41
CA TYR A 132 4.51 3.37 21.00
C TYR A 132 3.33 4.26 20.64
N LYS A 133 3.63 5.46 20.14
CA LYS A 133 2.60 6.44 19.80
C LYS A 133 1.91 6.10 18.49
N ARG A 134 0.61 6.40 18.42
CA ARG A 134 -0.14 6.33 17.18
C ARG A 134 0.52 7.18 16.08
N LEU A 135 0.50 6.69 14.84
CA LEU A 135 1.15 7.38 13.72
C LEU A 135 0.40 8.64 13.28
N LEU A 136 -0.93 8.56 13.23
CA LEU A 136 -1.80 9.64 12.78
C LEU A 136 -2.72 10.04 13.90
N ASN A 137 -2.88 11.34 14.18
CA ASN A 137 -3.94 11.80 15.08
C ASN A 137 -5.33 11.51 14.47
N LYS A 138 -6.39 11.62 15.29
CA LYS A 138 -7.76 11.27 14.86
C LYS A 138 -8.25 12.12 13.68
N GLU A 139 -7.88 13.40 13.61
CA GLU A 139 -8.31 14.30 12.54
C GLU A 139 -7.66 13.93 11.20
N ILE A 140 -6.35 13.66 11.20
CA ILE A 140 -5.61 13.23 10.02
C ILE A 140 -6.11 11.86 9.57
N LEU A 141 -6.34 10.93 10.51
CA LEU A 141 -6.88 9.61 10.17
C LEU A 141 -8.24 9.74 9.48
N LYS A 142 -9.18 10.49 10.08
CA LYS A 142 -10.50 10.72 9.50
C LYS A 142 -10.43 11.34 8.10
N ARG A 143 -9.47 12.23 7.87
CA ARG A 143 -9.23 12.80 6.54
C ARG A 143 -8.67 11.75 5.59
N ALA A 144 -7.66 10.99 6.02
CA ALA A 144 -6.97 9.97 5.23
C ALA A 144 -7.88 8.83 4.77
N THR A 145 -8.88 8.48 5.58
CA THR A 145 -9.83 7.38 5.33
C THR A 145 -11.18 7.87 4.78
N LYS A 146 -11.28 9.13 4.35
CA LYS A 146 -12.47 9.62 3.64
C LYS A 146 -12.42 9.18 2.18
N SER A 147 -13.53 8.64 1.68
CA SER A 147 -13.69 8.31 0.26
C SER A 147 -13.38 9.51 -0.64
N ASN A 148 -12.62 9.25 -1.70
CA ASN A 148 -12.28 10.18 -2.78
C ASN A 148 -12.83 9.73 -4.13
N THR A 149 -13.52 8.58 -4.17
CA THR A 149 -14.17 8.04 -5.36
C THR A 149 -15.68 8.25 -5.26
N PRO A 150 -16.38 8.55 -6.37
CA PRO A 150 -17.84 8.55 -6.39
C PRO A 150 -18.42 7.19 -5.96
N ASP A 151 -19.58 7.25 -5.33
CA ASP A 151 -20.28 6.07 -4.81
C ASP A 151 -20.55 5.04 -5.93
N HIS A 152 -20.14 3.80 -5.68
CA HIS A 152 -20.25 2.66 -6.61
C HIS A 152 -19.66 2.88 -8.03
N GLU A 153 -18.75 3.85 -8.23
CA GLU A 153 -18.07 4.02 -9.51
C GLU A 153 -17.22 2.78 -9.84
N LEU A 154 -17.30 2.31 -11.09
CA LEU A 154 -16.45 1.22 -11.57
C LEU A 154 -15.02 1.73 -11.76
N ASP A 155 -14.07 1.04 -11.15
CA ASP A 155 -12.65 1.27 -11.44
C ASP A 155 -12.35 0.79 -12.87
N VAL A 156 -11.83 1.67 -13.72
CA VAL A 156 -11.61 1.34 -15.14
C VAL A 156 -10.50 0.31 -15.35
N VAL A 157 -9.66 0.06 -14.35
CA VAL A 157 -8.58 -0.93 -14.37
C VAL A 157 -9.06 -2.25 -13.77
N LEU A 158 -9.65 -2.22 -12.57
CA LEU A 158 -10.10 -3.42 -11.85
C LEU A 158 -11.43 -3.96 -12.37
N GLN A 159 -12.24 -3.14 -13.06
CA GLN A 159 -13.55 -3.51 -13.63
C GLN A 159 -14.56 -3.97 -12.58
N LEU A 160 -14.43 -3.47 -11.35
CA LEU A 160 -15.36 -3.65 -10.25
C LEU A 160 -15.56 -2.32 -9.51
N PRO A 161 -16.68 -2.14 -8.79
CA PRO A 161 -16.86 -0.96 -7.95
C PRO A 161 -15.79 -0.93 -6.86
N THR A 162 -15.05 0.18 -6.74
CA THR A 162 -14.08 0.35 -5.66
C THR A 162 -14.24 1.69 -4.98
N ASP A 163 -13.96 1.69 -3.68
CA ASP A 163 -13.93 2.91 -2.88
C ASP A 163 -12.51 3.17 -2.37
N PHE A 164 -11.87 4.22 -2.89
CA PHE A 164 -10.52 4.61 -2.52
C PHE A 164 -10.51 5.91 -1.72
N SER A 165 -9.70 5.92 -0.67
CA SER A 165 -9.36 7.11 0.12
C SER A 165 -7.94 7.60 -0.23
N MET A 166 -7.20 8.22 0.69
CA MET A 166 -5.80 8.64 0.45
C MET A 166 -4.84 7.45 0.58
N GLY A 167 -4.95 6.49 -0.34
CA GLY A 167 -4.07 5.31 -0.43
C GLY A 167 -4.59 4.05 0.22
N PHE A 168 -5.73 4.11 0.92
CA PHE A 168 -6.45 2.92 1.39
C PHE A 168 -7.64 2.61 0.50
N ILE A 169 -7.94 1.33 0.37
CA ILE A 169 -9.26 0.82 -0.03
C ILE A 169 -10.18 0.91 1.19
N LEU A 170 -11.40 1.41 1.01
CA LEU A 170 -12.48 1.26 1.98
C LEU A 170 -13.14 -0.09 1.73
N LEU A 171 -13.07 -0.95 2.74
CA LEU A 171 -13.32 -2.39 2.63
C LEU A 171 -14.72 -2.78 3.09
N ASP A 172 -15.63 -1.82 3.28
CA ASP A 172 -16.97 -2.03 3.80
C ASP A 172 -17.77 -3.02 2.94
N ASP A 173 -17.67 -2.91 1.62
CA ASP A 173 -18.33 -3.82 0.67
C ASP A 173 -17.68 -5.23 0.65
N ILE A 174 -16.40 -5.33 1.02
CA ILE A 174 -15.65 -6.59 1.08
C ILE A 174 -15.93 -7.32 2.41
N PHE A 175 -16.07 -6.56 3.50
CA PHE A 175 -16.30 -7.08 4.85
C PHE A 175 -17.52 -6.44 5.54
N PRO A 176 -18.73 -6.61 5.00
CA PRO A 176 -19.93 -5.93 5.53
C PRO A 176 -20.26 -6.34 6.97
N SER A 177 -19.78 -7.51 7.42
CA SER A 177 -19.98 -8.00 8.80
C SER A 177 -19.10 -7.32 9.84
N LEU A 178 -18.09 -6.55 9.45
CA LEU A 178 -17.17 -5.86 10.37
C LEU A 178 -17.63 -4.45 10.76
N GLY A 179 -18.75 -3.98 10.20
CA GLY A 179 -19.25 -2.62 10.40
C GLY A 179 -18.64 -1.62 9.42
N PRO A 180 -19.08 -0.35 9.47
CA PRO A 180 -18.66 0.67 8.53
C PRO A 180 -17.27 1.24 8.85
N GLY A 181 -16.60 1.75 7.83
CA GLY A 181 -15.33 2.46 7.94
C GLY A 181 -14.09 1.57 7.96
N VAL A 182 -14.20 0.27 7.65
CA VAL A 182 -13.04 -0.62 7.54
C VAL A 182 -12.15 -0.10 6.41
N PHE A 183 -10.87 0.11 6.69
CA PHE A 183 -9.94 0.62 5.69
C PHE A 183 -8.62 -0.15 5.72
N GLY A 184 -8.02 -0.33 4.55
CA GLY A 184 -6.79 -1.09 4.41
C GLY A 184 -6.31 -1.20 2.99
N HIS A 185 -5.59 -2.27 2.69
CA HIS A 185 -5.25 -2.64 1.32
C HIS A 185 -4.96 -4.14 1.25
N ASN A 186 -5.45 -4.81 0.21
CA ASN A 186 -5.11 -6.19 -0.13
C ASN A 186 -4.05 -6.25 -1.23
N GLY A 187 -3.22 -7.29 -1.22
CA GLY A 187 -2.24 -7.57 -2.26
C GLY A 187 -2.65 -8.75 -3.11
N VAL A 188 -2.06 -8.85 -4.30
CA VAL A 188 -2.15 -10.04 -5.14
C VAL A 188 -1.69 -11.27 -4.35
N GLY A 189 -2.35 -12.42 -4.55
CA GLY A 189 -2.08 -13.65 -3.81
C GLY A 189 -2.78 -13.76 -2.45
N GLY A 190 -3.49 -12.71 -2.00
CA GLY A 190 -4.38 -12.76 -0.83
C GLY A 190 -3.82 -12.20 0.47
N SER A 191 -2.65 -11.53 0.43
CA SER A 191 -2.19 -10.75 1.58
C SER A 191 -3.15 -9.59 1.87
N ILE A 192 -3.37 -9.26 3.13
CA ILE A 192 -4.22 -8.13 3.53
C ILE A 192 -3.78 -7.55 4.87
N GLY A 193 -3.88 -6.23 4.98
CA GLY A 193 -3.85 -5.53 6.26
C GLY A 193 -4.93 -4.46 6.26
N PHE A 194 -5.60 -4.30 7.39
CA PHE A 194 -6.68 -3.34 7.57
C PHE A 194 -6.86 -2.97 9.04
N ALA A 195 -7.59 -1.89 9.28
CA ALA A 195 -8.08 -1.51 10.59
C ALA A 195 -9.61 -1.39 10.57
N ILE A 196 -10.23 -1.68 11.72
CA ILE A 196 -11.66 -1.50 11.96
C ILE A 196 -11.79 -0.31 12.91
N PRO A 197 -12.46 0.78 12.52
CA PRO A 197 -12.75 1.89 13.41
C PRO A 197 -13.58 1.48 14.63
N GLU A 198 -13.42 2.24 15.71
CA GLU A 198 -14.32 2.18 16.88
C GLU A 198 -15.73 2.69 16.53
#